data_AF-A0A956CKW4-F1
#
_entry.id   AF-A0A956CKW4-F1
#
_cell.length_a   1.000
_cell.length_b   1.000
_cell.length_c   1.000
_cell.angle_alpha   90.00
_cell.angle_beta   90.00
_cell.angle_gamma   90.00
#
_symmetry.space_group_name_H-M   'P 1'
#
loop_
_entity.id
_entity.type
_entity.pdbx_description
1 polymer ?
#
loop_
_entity_poly.entity_id
_entity_poly.type
_entity_poly.pdbx_seq_one_letter_code
_entity_poly.pdbx_strand_id
1 'polypeptide(L)'
;MALVLVTFAFVAVHLLFSAEIFPIPARLLGAAVGVLTFVIVRRADRSHSPFLEFAAVQVYVYFGLATFWNQELATIDGPIMLSDTAINQAALSGFVMLLCFFLASFPGERVGGRTRERWGAIVPSSTGDRFELAVRIVAVALGLAFVAHTLFRHSIPAGIAQPIAILARPPIAQALLGESMRRNPTRTNRLLWWGYTGAAMFAGVLSGMLKEVFVPLLTALYLLWLFRSRVPKTIVFVMIAAFVIVNPAKHAFRRAKIDKLELGESVGVTDTVSLWTDAFSSTWLTDEHEAIDENLAVNTSRVSALLNVAHAFEWIPVQVPFTGGERWLAIPSAYIPRFLWPDKPNMTRLHNGEYALAFDLQTESALEHTAVNFPLPTDGYWAYGWPGVVFVALCVGFLFGFYRGAFRAIGWGEIVVSVGILPYIVPHQHFAQHVTGVPQRLLVFFAVAWAVQLLSTALGAKEHAGGTRGTWRERANPGL
;
A
#
# COMPACT_ATOMS: atom_id res chain seq x y z
N MET A 1 -31.36 10.98 9.61
CA MET A 1 -30.88 12.39 9.51
C MET A 1 -29.41 12.51 9.12
N ALA A 2 -28.43 12.01 9.91
CA ALA A 2 -27.01 12.19 9.60
C ALA A 2 -26.56 11.68 8.21
N LEU A 3 -27.02 10.51 7.76
CA LEU A 3 -26.66 9.97 6.43
C LEU A 3 -27.20 10.85 5.29
N VAL A 4 -28.41 11.39 5.45
CA VAL A 4 -29.05 12.27 4.46
C VAL A 4 -28.23 13.56 4.31
N LEU A 5 -27.86 14.20 5.43
CA LEU A 5 -27.03 15.41 5.41
C LEU A 5 -25.66 15.17 4.76
N VAL A 6 -25.00 14.04 5.08
CA VAL A 6 -23.72 13.68 4.45
C VAL A 6 -23.88 13.43 2.96
N THR A 7 -24.99 12.80 2.54
CA THR A 7 -25.30 12.57 1.12
C THR A 7 -25.47 13.89 0.38
N PHE A 8 -26.28 14.81 0.92
CA PHE A 8 -26.43 16.15 0.35
C PHE A 8 -25.11 16.91 0.30
N ALA A 9 -24.28 16.82 1.35
CA ALA A 9 -22.98 17.46 1.37
C ALA A 9 -22.05 16.91 0.28
N PHE A 10 -21.95 15.59 0.11
CA PHE A 10 -21.13 15.01 -0.96
C PHE A 10 -21.61 15.42 -2.35
N VAL A 11 -22.92 15.38 -2.59
CA VAL A 11 -23.51 15.78 -3.88
C VAL A 11 -23.24 17.27 -4.15
N ALA A 12 -23.51 18.15 -3.19
CA ALA A 12 -23.26 19.58 -3.32
C ALA A 12 -21.78 19.87 -3.58
N VAL A 13 -20.87 19.26 -2.83
CA VAL A 13 -19.43 19.47 -2.99
C VAL A 13 -18.95 19.03 -4.38
N HIS A 14 -19.36 17.85 -4.86
CA HIS A 14 -18.94 17.39 -6.19
C HIS A 14 -19.58 18.19 -7.32
N LEU A 15 -20.82 18.62 -7.20
CA LEU A 15 -21.46 19.42 -8.24
C LEU A 15 -20.84 20.82 -8.35
N LEU A 16 -20.59 21.47 -7.21
CA LEU A 16 -20.14 22.86 -7.15
C LEU A 16 -18.64 23.04 -7.33
N PHE A 17 -17.81 22.09 -6.90
CA PHE A 17 -16.35 22.26 -6.88
C PHE A 17 -15.58 21.27 -7.76
N SER A 18 -16.23 20.29 -8.41
CA SER A 18 -15.50 19.46 -9.40
C SER A 18 -15.11 20.29 -10.62
N ALA A 19 -14.01 19.92 -11.26
CA ALA A 19 -13.54 20.59 -12.46
C ALA A 19 -14.56 20.51 -13.60
N GLU A 20 -14.61 21.55 -14.42
CA GLU A 20 -15.65 21.73 -15.45
C GLU A 20 -15.65 20.63 -16.50
N ILE A 21 -14.46 20.09 -16.81
CA ILE A 21 -14.27 18.98 -17.77
C ILE A 21 -15.05 17.71 -17.41
N PHE A 22 -15.33 17.47 -16.12
CA PHE A 22 -16.07 16.28 -15.74
C PHE A 22 -17.57 16.49 -16.00
N PRO A 23 -18.21 15.63 -16.79
CA PRO A 23 -19.65 15.71 -17.01
C PRO A 23 -20.42 15.57 -15.70
N ILE A 24 -21.61 16.17 -15.63
CA ILE A 24 -22.48 16.09 -14.43
C ILE A 24 -22.68 14.63 -13.96
N PRO A 25 -22.93 13.63 -14.84
CA PRO A 25 -23.05 12.24 -14.39
C PRO A 25 -21.79 11.71 -13.70
N ALA A 26 -20.59 11.99 -14.21
CA ALA A 26 -19.33 11.61 -13.57
C ALA A 26 -19.16 12.25 -12.18
N ARG A 27 -19.51 13.54 -12.02
CA ARG A 27 -19.48 14.22 -10.71
C ARG A 27 -20.45 13.58 -9.71
N LEU A 28 -21.65 13.25 -10.15
CA LEU A 28 -22.66 12.57 -9.33
C LEU A 28 -22.21 11.16 -8.93
N LEU A 29 -21.57 10.42 -9.85
CA LEU A 29 -20.99 9.10 -9.57
C LEU A 29 -19.82 9.22 -8.58
N GLY A 30 -18.97 10.24 -8.70
CA GLY A 30 -17.93 10.55 -7.71
C GLY A 30 -18.51 10.79 -6.31
N ALA A 31 -19.60 11.56 -6.22
CA ALA A 31 -20.34 11.76 -4.97
C ALA A 31 -20.93 10.45 -4.44
N ALA A 32 -21.51 9.60 -5.32
CA ALA A 32 -22.06 8.30 -4.94
C ALA A 32 -20.98 7.36 -4.37
N VAL A 33 -19.77 7.34 -4.95
CA VAL A 33 -18.61 6.65 -4.39
C VAL A 33 -18.29 7.18 -2.99
N GLY A 34 -18.26 8.51 -2.80
CA GLY A 34 -18.01 9.13 -1.49
C GLY A 34 -19.04 8.74 -0.43
N VAL A 35 -20.33 8.74 -0.79
CA VAL A 35 -21.42 8.30 0.10
C VAL A 35 -21.29 6.83 0.46
N LEU A 36 -21.04 5.95 -0.52
CA LEU A 36 -20.87 4.53 -0.27
C LEU A 36 -19.64 4.27 0.63
N THR A 37 -18.52 4.94 0.38
CA THR A 37 -17.33 4.89 1.24
C THR A 37 -17.65 5.33 2.67
N PHE A 38 -18.40 6.42 2.85
CA PHE A 38 -18.84 6.85 4.17
C PHE A 38 -19.70 5.80 4.88
N VAL A 39 -20.63 5.15 4.16
CA VAL A 39 -21.47 4.07 4.70
C VAL A 39 -20.60 2.88 5.13
N ILE A 40 -19.65 2.46 4.31
CA ILE A 40 -18.72 1.36 4.60
C ILE A 40 -17.90 1.68 5.85
N VAL A 41 -17.22 2.84 5.88
CA VAL A 41 -16.38 3.26 7.01
C VAL A 41 -17.20 3.42 8.30
N ARG A 42 -18.44 3.89 8.21
CA ARG A 42 -19.34 4.02 9.37
C ARG A 42 -19.79 2.67 9.93
N ARG A 43 -19.89 1.64 9.08
CA ARG A 43 -20.23 0.26 9.46
C ARG A 43 -19.02 -0.54 9.95
N ALA A 44 -17.83 0.05 9.94
CA ALA A 44 -16.62 -0.60 10.42
C ALA A 44 -16.80 -1.07 11.86
N ASP A 45 -16.71 -2.39 12.05
CA ASP A 45 -16.73 -2.99 13.37
C ASP A 45 -15.30 -2.96 13.95
N ARG A 46 -15.20 -2.69 15.25
CA ARG A 46 -13.93 -2.63 15.99
C ARG A 46 -13.26 -3.99 16.12
N SER A 47 -14.00 -5.08 15.90
CA SER A 47 -13.50 -6.44 16.09
C SER A 47 -12.81 -7.03 14.86
N HIS A 48 -12.64 -6.27 13.78
CA HIS A 48 -12.03 -6.76 12.53
C HIS A 48 -11.05 -5.74 11.94
N SER A 49 -10.13 -6.25 11.13
CA SER A 49 -9.21 -5.42 10.34
C SER A 49 -9.97 -4.61 9.28
N PRO A 50 -9.76 -3.28 9.17
CA PRO A 50 -10.54 -2.41 8.28
C PRO A 50 -10.08 -2.47 6.81
N PHE A 51 -9.96 -3.68 6.25
CA PHE A 51 -9.49 -3.90 4.87
C PHE A 51 -10.42 -3.29 3.81
N LEU A 52 -11.72 -3.56 3.94
CA LEU A 52 -12.73 -3.07 3.01
C LEU A 52 -12.87 -1.55 3.11
N GLU A 53 -12.82 -1.02 4.33
CA GLU A 53 -12.88 0.40 4.62
C GLU A 53 -11.70 1.15 4.01
N PHE A 54 -10.48 0.58 4.14
CA PHE A 54 -9.29 1.15 3.54
C PHE A 54 -9.34 1.10 2.01
N ALA A 55 -9.82 0.00 1.42
CA ALA A 55 -10.04 -0.10 -0.01
C ALA A 55 -11.08 0.93 -0.49
N ALA A 56 -12.18 1.11 0.24
CA ALA A 56 -13.24 2.08 -0.08
C ALA A 56 -12.73 3.53 -0.07
N VAL A 57 -11.93 3.90 0.93
CA VAL A 57 -11.29 5.21 0.98
C VAL A 57 -10.40 5.42 -0.24
N GLN A 58 -9.60 4.43 -0.62
CA GLN A 58 -8.77 4.54 -1.81
C GLN A 58 -9.59 4.63 -3.10
N VAL A 59 -10.65 3.84 -3.27
CA VAL A 59 -11.53 3.98 -4.45
C VAL A 59 -12.10 5.39 -4.51
N TYR A 60 -12.51 5.96 -3.38
CA TYR A 60 -12.95 7.35 -3.34
C TYR A 60 -11.82 8.33 -3.71
N VAL A 61 -10.59 8.15 -3.23
CA VAL A 61 -9.46 9.02 -3.65
C VAL A 61 -9.22 8.93 -5.16
N TYR A 62 -9.15 7.71 -5.71
CA TYR A 62 -8.75 7.47 -7.09
C TYR A 62 -9.85 7.74 -8.14
N PHE A 63 -11.13 7.71 -7.74
CA PHE A 63 -12.28 7.91 -8.65
C PHE A 63 -13.18 9.08 -8.24
N GLY A 64 -13.49 9.23 -6.95
CA GLY A 64 -14.38 10.29 -6.47
C GLY A 64 -13.68 11.63 -6.38
N LEU A 65 -12.62 11.72 -5.57
CA LEU A 65 -11.81 12.94 -5.50
C LEU A 65 -11.19 13.25 -6.85
N ALA A 66 -10.83 12.29 -7.69
CA ALA A 66 -10.23 12.58 -9.00
C ALA A 66 -10.99 13.64 -9.85
N THR A 67 -12.28 13.86 -9.63
CA THR A 67 -13.08 14.87 -10.34
C THR A 67 -12.75 16.33 -10.01
N PHE A 68 -11.96 16.63 -8.96
CA PHE A 68 -11.71 18.02 -8.52
C PHE A 68 -10.49 18.71 -9.16
N TRP A 69 -9.59 18.00 -9.84
CA TRP A 69 -8.19 18.45 -9.96
C TRP A 69 -7.45 17.96 -11.21
N ASN A 70 -8.07 17.14 -12.07
CA ASN A 70 -7.41 16.64 -13.27
C ASN A 70 -8.07 17.17 -14.55
N GLN A 71 -7.28 17.77 -15.44
CA GLN A 71 -7.77 18.34 -16.69
C GLN A 71 -7.40 17.51 -17.91
N GLU A 72 -6.27 16.78 -17.91
CA GLU A 72 -5.80 16.05 -19.10
C GLU A 72 -5.08 14.75 -18.72
N LEU A 73 -5.11 13.76 -19.63
CA LEU A 73 -4.26 12.56 -19.53
C LEU A 73 -3.05 12.73 -20.44
N ALA A 74 -1.86 12.76 -19.86
CA ALA A 74 -0.62 12.80 -20.64
C ALA A 74 -0.30 11.41 -21.24
N THR A 75 -0.13 11.37 -22.55
CA THR A 75 0.38 10.22 -23.31
C THR A 75 1.74 10.55 -23.93
N ILE A 76 2.36 9.59 -24.62
CA ILE A 76 3.63 9.82 -25.34
C ILE A 76 3.46 10.92 -26.41
N ASP A 77 2.31 10.96 -27.08
CA ASP A 77 2.02 11.89 -28.17
C ASP A 77 1.46 13.24 -27.69
N GLY A 78 1.38 13.44 -26.37
CA GLY A 78 0.86 14.64 -25.74
C GLY A 78 -0.41 14.42 -24.93
N PRO A 79 -1.02 15.51 -24.42
CA PRO A 79 -2.27 15.40 -23.69
C PRO A 79 -3.42 14.99 -24.62
N ILE A 80 -4.21 14.01 -24.19
CA ILE A 80 -5.42 13.60 -24.90
C ILE A 80 -6.68 14.06 -24.15
N MET A 81 -7.66 14.53 -24.92
CA MET A 81 -9.00 14.81 -24.44
C MET A 81 -9.86 13.56 -24.61
N LEU A 82 -10.37 13.05 -23.49
CA LEU A 82 -11.22 11.85 -23.47
C LEU A 82 -12.68 12.24 -23.65
N SER A 83 -13.48 11.37 -24.28
CA SER A 83 -14.90 11.66 -24.45
C SER A 83 -15.65 11.67 -23.12
N ASP A 84 -16.71 12.47 -23.04
CA ASP A 84 -17.64 12.46 -21.91
C ASP A 84 -18.18 11.05 -21.61
N THR A 85 -18.38 10.25 -22.65
CA THR A 85 -18.86 8.87 -22.53
C THR A 85 -17.85 8.00 -21.80
N ALA A 86 -16.57 8.05 -22.19
CA ALA A 86 -15.50 7.31 -21.53
C ALA A 86 -15.29 7.75 -20.08
N ILE A 87 -15.33 9.06 -19.81
CA ILE A 87 -15.22 9.61 -18.44
C ILE A 87 -16.39 9.12 -17.57
N ASN A 88 -17.63 9.15 -18.08
CA ASN A 88 -18.81 8.66 -17.38
C ASN A 88 -18.73 7.15 -17.11
N GLN A 89 -18.28 6.35 -18.08
CA GLN A 89 -18.08 4.90 -17.92
C GLN A 89 -17.00 4.60 -16.88
N ALA A 90 -15.90 5.35 -16.86
CA ALA A 90 -14.86 5.20 -15.85
C ALA A 90 -15.38 5.52 -14.44
N ALA A 91 -16.11 6.61 -14.26
CA ALA A 91 -16.73 6.96 -12.98
C ALA A 91 -17.73 5.89 -12.53
N LEU A 92 -18.53 5.36 -13.46
CA LEU A 92 -19.48 4.27 -13.20
C LEU A 92 -18.74 2.99 -12.77
N SER A 93 -17.62 2.66 -13.42
CA SER A 93 -16.82 1.50 -13.06
C SER A 93 -16.24 1.59 -11.65
N GLY A 94 -15.84 2.79 -11.20
CA GLY A 94 -15.38 3.03 -9.83
C GLY A 94 -16.50 2.78 -8.81
N PHE A 95 -17.72 3.24 -9.10
CA PHE A 95 -18.91 2.97 -8.27
C PHE A 95 -19.28 1.49 -8.25
N VAL A 96 -19.37 0.85 -9.41
CA VAL A 96 -19.68 -0.58 -9.55
C VAL A 96 -18.64 -1.43 -8.82
N MET A 97 -17.36 -1.13 -8.99
CA MET A 97 -16.28 -1.83 -8.29
C MET A 97 -16.45 -1.75 -6.77
N LEU A 98 -16.71 -0.57 -6.21
CA LEU A 98 -16.91 -0.40 -4.77
C LEU A 98 -18.16 -1.12 -4.26
N LEU A 99 -19.25 -1.09 -5.04
CA LEU A 99 -20.46 -1.82 -4.72
C LEU A 99 -20.22 -3.34 -4.72
N CYS A 100 -19.52 -3.87 -5.73
CA CYS A 100 -19.11 -5.27 -5.78
C CYS A 100 -18.18 -5.64 -4.62
N PHE A 101 -17.23 -4.77 -4.24
CA PHE A 101 -16.39 -4.99 -3.06
C PHE A 101 -17.24 -5.20 -1.81
N PHE A 102 -18.20 -4.30 -1.60
CA PHE A 102 -19.09 -4.34 -0.45
C PHE A 102 -20.02 -5.55 -0.46
N LEU A 103 -20.61 -5.92 -1.60
CA LEU A 103 -21.53 -7.05 -1.68
C LEU A 103 -20.79 -8.39 -1.55
N ALA A 104 -19.63 -8.55 -2.21
CA ALA A 104 -18.85 -9.77 -2.16
C ALA A 104 -18.10 -9.96 -0.83
N SER A 105 -17.88 -8.90 -0.05
CA SER A 105 -17.25 -9.04 1.25
C SER A 105 -18.08 -9.86 2.23
N PHE A 106 -19.42 -9.86 2.13
CA PHE A 106 -20.27 -10.65 3.02
C PHE A 106 -20.08 -12.17 2.91
N PRO A 107 -20.18 -12.81 1.71
CA PRO A 107 -19.85 -14.22 1.58
C PRO A 107 -18.38 -14.50 1.91
N GLY A 108 -17.46 -13.60 1.53
CA GLY A 108 -16.05 -13.71 1.91
C GLY A 108 -15.85 -13.80 3.42
N GLU A 109 -16.46 -12.89 4.18
CA GLU A 109 -16.39 -12.85 5.65
C GLU A 109 -16.98 -14.10 6.29
N ARG A 110 -18.07 -14.64 5.75
CA ARG A 110 -18.62 -15.92 6.21
C ARG A 110 -17.64 -17.07 6.00
N VAL A 111 -16.99 -17.16 4.84
CA VAL A 111 -16.00 -18.21 4.55
C VAL A 111 -14.76 -18.03 5.42
N GLY A 112 -14.23 -16.81 5.52
CA GLY A 112 -13.10 -16.47 6.37
C GLY A 112 -13.36 -16.83 7.83
N GLY A 113 -14.55 -16.46 8.34
CA GLY A 113 -14.98 -16.77 9.70
C GLY A 113 -15.07 -18.27 9.99
N ARG A 114 -15.51 -19.10 9.04
CA ARG A 114 -15.49 -20.57 9.17
C ARG A 114 -14.09 -21.14 9.25
N THR A 115 -13.11 -20.50 8.60
CA THR A 115 -11.71 -20.94 8.64
C THR A 115 -10.93 -20.34 9.80
N ARG A 116 -11.55 -19.46 10.60
CA ARG A 116 -10.87 -18.65 11.61
C ARG A 116 -10.15 -19.49 12.66
N GLU A 117 -10.74 -20.57 13.15
CA GLU A 117 -10.08 -21.44 14.13
C GLU A 117 -8.79 -22.05 13.57
N ARG A 118 -8.78 -22.43 12.28
CA ARG A 118 -7.60 -22.95 11.60
C ARG A 118 -6.53 -21.88 11.47
N TRP A 119 -6.92 -20.66 11.08
CA TRP A 119 -5.97 -19.54 11.01
C TRP A 119 -5.43 -19.16 12.39
N GLY A 120 -6.27 -19.11 13.42
CA GLY A 120 -5.87 -18.83 14.80
C GLY A 120 -4.92 -19.88 15.37
N ALA A 121 -4.99 -21.14 14.92
CA ALA A 121 -4.04 -22.18 15.28
C ALA A 121 -2.67 -22.01 14.58
N ILE A 122 -2.66 -21.44 13.37
CA ILE A 122 -1.43 -21.20 12.60
C ILE A 122 -0.75 -19.90 13.03
N VAL A 123 -1.50 -18.91 13.48
CA VAL A 123 -0.96 -17.60 13.85
C VAL A 123 -0.51 -17.61 15.30
N PRO A 124 0.76 -17.25 15.60
CA PRO A 124 1.23 -17.23 16.97
C PRO A 124 0.42 -16.19 17.78
N SER A 125 -0.17 -16.70 18.87
CA SER A 125 -1.07 -15.95 19.75
C SER A 125 -0.52 -15.82 21.17
N SER A 126 0.24 -16.82 21.64
CA SER A 126 0.97 -16.75 22.90
C SER A 126 2.13 -15.78 22.79
N THR A 127 2.59 -15.27 23.93
CA THR A 127 3.82 -14.49 24.02
C THR A 127 4.72 -15.16 25.02
N GLY A 128 5.95 -15.47 24.64
CA GLY A 128 6.94 -15.97 25.60
C GLY A 128 7.37 -14.88 26.58
N ASP A 129 8.08 -15.27 27.63
CA ASP A 129 8.50 -14.39 28.73
C ASP A 129 9.34 -13.20 28.28
N ARG A 130 10.07 -13.36 27.17
CA ARG A 130 10.97 -12.35 26.57
C ARG A 130 10.44 -11.74 25.27
N PHE A 131 9.12 -11.71 25.09
CA PHE A 131 8.47 -11.23 23.85
C PHE A 131 8.93 -9.82 23.44
N GLU A 132 8.96 -8.87 24.37
CA GLU A 132 9.38 -7.49 24.11
C GLU A 132 10.83 -7.40 23.59
N LEU A 133 11.73 -8.23 24.11
CA LEU A 133 13.11 -8.27 23.65
C LEU A 133 13.21 -8.87 22.24
N ALA A 134 12.50 -9.97 21.98
CA ALA A 134 12.44 -10.59 20.67
C ALA A 134 11.89 -9.62 19.61
N VAL A 135 10.80 -8.91 19.92
CA VAL A 135 10.23 -7.86 19.07
C VAL A 135 11.27 -6.79 18.74
N ARG A 136 11.98 -6.26 19.74
CA ARG A 136 12.99 -5.22 19.52
C ARG A 136 14.13 -5.72 18.62
N ILE A 137 14.66 -6.91 18.88
CA ILE A 137 15.73 -7.51 18.06
C ILE A 137 15.27 -7.64 16.60
N VAL A 138 14.11 -8.25 16.37
CA VAL A 138 13.60 -8.47 15.02
C VAL A 138 13.26 -7.16 14.33
N ALA A 139 12.58 -6.22 14.99
CA ALA A 139 12.22 -4.93 14.40
C ALA A 139 13.45 -4.07 14.06
N VAL A 140 14.48 -4.07 14.90
CA VAL A 140 15.74 -3.40 14.60
C VAL A 140 16.45 -4.06 13.42
N ALA A 141 16.52 -5.39 13.38
CA ALA A 141 17.11 -6.10 12.26
C ALA A 141 16.39 -5.81 10.93
N LEU A 142 15.06 -5.83 10.93
CA LEU A 142 14.25 -5.46 9.76
C LEU A 142 14.42 -3.98 9.40
N GLY A 143 14.55 -3.07 10.36
CA GLY A 143 14.83 -1.66 10.12
C GLY A 143 16.17 -1.41 9.47
N LEU A 144 17.23 -2.01 10.00
CA LEU A 144 18.57 -1.93 9.41
C LEU A 144 18.60 -2.53 8.01
N ALA A 145 17.95 -3.68 7.82
CA ALA A 145 17.84 -4.30 6.50
C ALA A 145 17.06 -3.43 5.50
N PHE A 146 16.00 -2.76 5.94
CA PHE A 146 15.23 -1.82 5.11
C PHE A 146 16.08 -0.62 4.69
N VAL A 147 16.76 0.02 5.64
CA VAL A 147 17.63 1.17 5.38
C VAL A 147 18.78 0.76 4.47
N ALA A 148 19.42 -0.37 4.75
CA ALA A 148 20.50 -0.90 3.92
C ALA A 148 20.03 -1.19 2.49
N HIS A 149 18.87 -1.83 2.32
CA HIS A 149 18.29 -2.09 1.02
C HIS A 149 17.93 -0.81 0.26
N THR A 150 17.43 0.20 0.96
CA THR A 150 17.00 1.47 0.36
C THR A 150 18.19 2.31 -0.09
N LEU A 151 19.25 2.37 0.73
CA LEU A 151 20.43 3.20 0.46
C LEU A 151 21.48 2.51 -0.40
N PHE A 152 21.65 1.19 -0.26
CA PHE A 152 22.69 0.41 -0.94
C PHE A 152 22.11 -0.61 -1.92
N ARG A 153 20.96 -0.30 -2.54
CA ARG A 153 20.25 -1.22 -3.45
C ARG A 153 21.15 -1.80 -4.54
N HIS A 154 22.04 -0.99 -5.09
CA HIS A 154 22.95 -1.38 -6.18
C HIS A 154 24.14 -2.22 -5.70
N SER A 155 24.48 -2.16 -4.41
CA SER A 155 25.59 -2.93 -3.81
C SER A 155 25.16 -4.31 -3.32
N ILE A 156 23.85 -4.57 -3.21
CA ILE A 156 23.32 -5.85 -2.73
C ILE A 156 23.02 -6.74 -3.95
N PRO A 157 23.60 -7.96 -4.04
CA PRO A 157 23.28 -8.90 -5.12
C PRO A 157 21.78 -9.13 -5.23
N ALA A 158 21.25 -9.18 -6.46
CA ALA A 158 19.82 -9.26 -6.73
C ALA A 158 19.12 -10.43 -5.97
N GLY A 159 19.80 -11.57 -5.86
CA GLY A 159 19.31 -12.76 -5.14
C GLY A 159 19.12 -12.56 -3.63
N ILE A 160 19.84 -11.61 -3.02
CA ILE A 160 19.72 -11.25 -1.60
C ILE A 160 18.79 -10.03 -1.44
N ALA A 161 18.87 -9.08 -2.37
CA ALA A 161 18.06 -7.87 -2.35
C ALA A 161 16.56 -8.19 -2.40
N GLN A 162 16.13 -9.18 -3.19
CA GLN A 162 14.71 -9.53 -3.29
C GLN A 162 14.12 -10.07 -1.97
N PRO A 163 14.72 -11.08 -1.29
CA PRO A 163 14.28 -11.51 0.04
C PRO A 163 14.25 -10.36 1.06
N ILE A 164 15.28 -9.50 1.07
CA ILE A 164 15.32 -8.34 1.97
C ILE A 164 14.16 -7.38 1.64
N ALA A 165 13.92 -7.07 0.38
CA ALA A 165 12.82 -6.19 -0.05
C ALA A 165 11.43 -6.74 0.32
N ILE A 166 11.31 -8.06 0.51
CA ILE A 166 10.07 -8.72 0.92
C ILE A 166 9.93 -8.74 2.45
N LEU A 167 11.00 -9.09 3.18
CA LEU A 167 11.01 -9.25 4.63
C LEU A 167 11.15 -7.93 5.39
N ALA A 168 12.04 -7.06 4.94
CA ALA A 168 12.40 -5.81 5.60
C ALA A 168 11.49 -4.66 5.17
N ARG A 169 10.17 -4.86 5.26
CA ARG A 169 9.19 -3.83 4.92
C ARG A 169 8.77 -3.04 6.17
N PRO A 170 8.68 -1.69 6.08
CA PRO A 170 8.31 -0.85 7.23
C PRO A 170 7.05 -1.29 7.99
N PRO A 171 5.96 -1.70 7.32
CA PRO A 171 4.73 -2.10 7.99
C PRO A 171 4.92 -3.21 9.03
N ILE A 172 5.80 -4.18 8.77
CA ILE A 172 5.99 -5.35 9.65
C ILE A 172 6.69 -4.94 10.94
N ALA A 173 7.82 -4.24 10.81
CA ALA A 173 8.57 -3.76 11.97
C ALA A 173 7.76 -2.75 12.78
N GLN A 174 7.01 -1.86 12.12
CA GLN A 174 6.09 -0.94 12.78
C GLN A 174 4.93 -1.66 13.47
N ALA A 175 4.40 -2.74 12.91
CA ALA A 175 3.36 -3.52 13.57
C ALA A 175 3.88 -4.20 14.83
N LEU A 176 5.08 -4.79 14.77
CA LEU A 176 5.75 -5.41 15.92
C LEU A 176 6.01 -4.37 17.03
N LEU A 177 6.63 -3.24 16.69
CA LEU A 177 6.90 -2.15 17.63
C LEU A 177 5.62 -1.49 18.15
N GLY A 178 4.59 -1.37 17.31
CA GLY A 178 3.29 -0.84 17.68
C GLY A 178 2.57 -1.73 18.68
N GLU A 179 2.65 -3.04 18.51
CA GLU A 179 2.13 -4.02 19.46
C GLU A 179 2.89 -4.01 20.79
N SER A 180 4.22 -3.96 20.74
CA SER A 180 5.07 -3.78 21.93
C SER A 180 4.72 -2.48 22.69
N MET A 181 4.49 -1.38 21.97
CA MET A 181 4.00 -0.12 22.55
C MET A 181 2.60 -0.27 23.14
N ARG A 182 1.69 -1.02 22.50
CA ARG A 182 0.32 -1.25 23.00
C ARG A 182 0.33 -2.05 24.30
N ARG A 183 1.15 -3.10 24.39
CA ARG A 183 1.29 -3.97 25.57
C ARG A 183 2.02 -3.28 26.71
N ASN A 184 3.09 -2.55 26.40
CA ASN A 184 3.94 -1.89 27.39
C ASN A 184 4.22 -0.43 26.96
N PRO A 185 3.34 0.52 27.32
CA PRO A 185 3.38 1.90 26.81
C PRO A 185 4.45 2.79 27.48
N THR A 186 5.65 2.26 27.69
CA THR A 186 6.83 2.98 28.19
C THR A 186 7.29 4.06 27.22
N ARG A 187 8.02 5.07 27.73
CA ARG A 187 8.65 6.10 26.90
C ARG A 187 9.58 5.49 25.84
N THR A 188 10.31 4.43 26.20
CA THR A 188 11.21 3.71 25.30
C THR A 188 10.46 3.08 24.13
N ASN A 189 9.38 2.33 24.37
CA ASN A 189 8.62 1.70 23.29
C ASN A 189 7.96 2.74 22.36
N ARG A 190 7.46 3.85 22.92
CA ARG A 190 6.96 4.97 22.10
C ARG A 190 8.06 5.60 21.25
N LEU A 191 9.24 5.82 21.82
CA LEU A 191 10.39 6.38 21.11
C LEU A 191 10.88 5.43 20.02
N LEU A 192 10.92 4.12 20.26
CA LEU A 192 11.29 3.14 19.26
C LEU A 192 10.30 3.12 18.10
N TRP A 193 9.00 3.13 18.37
CA TRP A 193 7.98 3.08 17.33
C TRP A 193 7.95 4.35 16.47
N TRP A 194 7.96 5.54 17.10
CA TRP A 194 8.01 6.81 16.38
C TRP A 194 9.37 7.07 15.73
N GLY A 195 10.46 6.70 16.39
CA GLY A 195 11.81 6.79 15.86
C GLY A 195 11.98 5.92 14.62
N TYR A 196 11.48 4.68 14.63
CA TYR A 196 11.43 3.82 13.45
C TYR A 196 10.61 4.45 12.33
N THR A 197 9.42 4.97 12.64
CA THR A 197 8.54 5.61 11.66
C THR A 197 9.26 6.79 10.98
N GLY A 198 9.89 7.66 11.77
CA GLY A 198 10.67 8.79 11.24
C GLY A 198 11.88 8.34 10.42
N ALA A 199 12.62 7.33 10.87
CA ALA A 199 13.77 6.78 10.14
C ALA A 199 13.36 6.15 8.80
N ALA A 200 12.24 5.40 8.77
CA ALA A 200 11.71 4.81 7.55
C ALA A 200 11.23 5.89 6.56
N MET A 201 10.56 6.94 7.05
CA MET A 201 10.18 8.09 6.23
C MET A 201 11.41 8.80 5.64
N PHE A 202 12.44 9.02 6.46
CA PHE A 202 13.68 9.66 6.02
C PHE A 202 14.39 8.84 4.94
N ALA A 203 14.49 7.52 5.12
CA ALA A 203 14.99 6.62 4.08
C ALA A 203 14.13 6.69 2.80
N GLY A 204 12.81 6.81 2.94
CA GLY A 204 11.89 7.04 1.83
C GLY A 204 12.19 8.34 1.07
N VAL A 205 12.46 9.44 1.77
CA VAL A 205 12.86 10.72 1.15
C VAL A 205 14.17 10.54 0.39
N LEU A 206 15.20 9.96 1.02
CA LEU A 206 16.50 9.70 0.38
C LEU A 206 16.38 8.81 -0.88
N SER A 207 15.42 7.89 -0.89
CA SER A 207 15.17 7.04 -2.07
C SER A 207 14.56 7.81 -3.26
N GLY A 208 13.95 8.98 -3.04
CA GLY A 208 13.16 9.69 -4.06
C GLY A 208 11.80 9.05 -4.35
N MET A 209 11.40 8.02 -3.59
CA MET A 209 10.13 7.33 -3.76
C MET A 209 9.12 7.80 -2.71
N LEU A 210 8.16 8.61 -3.17
CA LEU A 210 7.10 9.16 -2.31
C LEU A 210 6.28 8.07 -1.59
N LYS A 211 6.07 6.92 -2.25
CA LYS A 211 5.41 5.75 -1.64
C LYS A 211 6.11 5.32 -0.35
N GLU A 212 7.44 5.28 -0.33
CA GLU A 212 8.20 4.82 0.85
C GLU A 212 8.19 5.87 1.98
N VAL A 213 7.87 7.14 1.70
CA VAL A 213 7.58 8.16 2.72
C VAL A 213 6.20 7.93 3.34
N PHE A 214 5.19 7.59 2.52
CA PHE A 214 3.82 7.44 2.99
C PHE A 214 3.49 6.10 3.64
N VAL A 215 4.12 5.01 3.21
CA VAL A 215 3.84 3.68 3.76
C VAL A 215 4.02 3.64 5.29
N PRO A 216 5.10 4.21 5.89
CA PRO A 216 5.23 4.29 7.33
C PRO A 216 4.11 5.09 8.03
N LEU A 217 3.67 6.20 7.43
CA LEU A 217 2.57 7.02 7.97
C LEU A 217 1.21 6.32 7.85
N LEU A 218 0.94 5.67 6.72
CA LEU A 218 -0.27 4.86 6.50
C LEU A 218 -0.35 3.71 7.48
N THR A 219 0.79 3.06 7.75
CA THR A 219 0.86 1.99 8.75
C THR A 219 0.59 2.54 10.15
N ALA A 220 1.18 3.68 10.52
CA ALA A 220 0.92 4.32 11.81
C ALA A 220 -0.54 4.77 11.97
N LEU A 221 -1.12 5.34 10.91
CA LEU A 221 -2.53 5.69 10.80
C LEU A 221 -3.41 4.47 11.07
N TYR A 222 -3.13 3.35 10.41
CA TYR A 222 -3.87 2.10 10.56
C TYR A 222 -3.74 1.51 11.97
N LEU A 223 -2.52 1.39 12.50
CA LEU A 223 -2.30 0.83 13.85
C LEU A 223 -3.04 1.64 14.91
N LEU A 224 -2.98 2.97 14.82
CA LEU A 224 -3.68 3.83 15.78
C LEU A 224 -5.19 3.84 15.56
N TRP A 225 -5.67 3.70 14.32
CA TRP A 225 -7.08 3.47 14.07
C TRP A 225 -7.54 2.15 14.69
N LEU A 226 -6.79 1.07 14.50
CA LEU A 226 -7.06 -0.23 15.10
C LEU A 226 -7.07 -0.14 16.64
N PHE A 227 -6.08 0.51 17.25
CA PHE A 227 -5.93 0.58 18.70
C PHE A 227 -6.92 1.55 19.38
N ARG A 228 -7.29 2.66 18.71
CA ARG A 228 -8.13 3.72 19.30
C ARG A 228 -9.56 3.74 18.76
N SER A 229 -9.86 2.93 17.75
CA SER A 229 -11.14 2.91 17.03
C SER A 229 -11.55 4.28 16.46
N ARG A 230 -10.59 5.17 16.23
CA ARG A 230 -10.80 6.51 15.66
C ARG A 230 -9.63 6.85 14.76
N VAL A 231 -9.91 7.48 13.64
CA VAL A 231 -8.88 7.94 12.70
C VAL A 231 -8.06 9.06 13.35
N PRO A 232 -6.74 8.90 13.56
CA PRO A 232 -5.88 9.94 14.11
C PRO A 232 -5.69 11.10 13.12
N LYS A 233 -6.50 12.15 13.27
CA LYS A 233 -6.50 13.34 12.40
C LYS A 233 -5.12 13.98 12.23
N THR A 234 -4.29 13.96 13.28
CA THR A 234 -2.91 14.49 13.22
C THR A 234 -2.07 13.79 12.17
N ILE A 235 -2.18 12.45 12.02
CA ILE A 235 -1.39 11.73 11.02
C ILE A 235 -1.92 12.01 9.62
N VAL A 236 -3.24 12.08 9.46
CA VAL A 236 -3.85 12.49 8.17
C VAL A 236 -3.35 13.88 7.77
N PHE A 237 -3.30 14.82 8.70
CA PHE A 237 -2.76 16.17 8.44
C PHE A 237 -1.27 16.13 8.07
N VAL A 238 -0.44 15.40 8.82
CA VAL A 238 1.00 15.24 8.50
C VAL A 238 1.20 14.62 7.12
N MET A 239 0.37 13.63 6.75
CA MET A 239 0.42 13.03 5.42
C MET A 239 0.08 14.04 4.32
N ILE A 240 -0.99 14.81 4.48
CA ILE A 240 -1.36 15.84 3.51
C ILE A 240 -0.24 16.89 3.39
N ALA A 241 0.27 17.39 4.52
CA ALA A 241 1.38 18.34 4.53
C ALA A 241 2.64 17.78 3.86
N ALA A 242 3.03 16.55 4.18
CA ALA A 242 4.17 15.88 3.54
C ALA A 242 3.95 15.71 2.02
N PHE A 243 2.71 15.45 1.58
CA PHE A 243 2.39 15.31 0.16
C PHE A 243 2.56 16.64 -0.55
N VAL A 244 1.94 17.69 -0.02
CA VAL A 244 1.99 19.04 -0.60
C VAL A 244 3.43 19.55 -0.68
N ILE A 245 4.25 19.33 0.37
CA ILE A 245 5.62 19.84 0.44
C ILE A 245 6.59 19.02 -0.42
N VAL A 246 6.61 17.68 -0.27
CA VAL A 246 7.66 16.82 -0.85
C VAL A 246 7.38 16.52 -2.32
N ASN A 247 6.11 16.39 -2.72
CA ASN A 247 5.76 15.88 -4.04
C ASN A 247 6.18 16.80 -5.20
N PRO A 248 6.03 18.15 -5.12
CA PRO A 248 6.51 19.06 -6.16
C PRO A 248 8.03 18.99 -6.35
N ALA A 249 8.81 19.07 -5.25
CA ALA A 249 10.28 19.04 -5.30
C ALA A 249 10.86 17.70 -5.79
N LYS A 250 10.08 16.61 -5.73
CA LYS A 250 10.51 15.26 -6.13
C LYS A 250 10.98 15.19 -7.58
N HIS A 251 10.37 15.94 -8.50
CA HIS A 251 10.73 15.88 -9.92
C HIS A 251 12.08 16.55 -10.18
N ALA A 252 12.32 17.72 -9.59
CA ALA A 252 13.62 18.39 -9.63
C ALA A 252 14.72 17.49 -9.05
N PHE A 253 14.47 16.88 -7.88
CA PHE A 253 15.38 15.92 -7.27
C PHE A 253 15.70 14.74 -8.19
N ARG A 254 14.69 14.14 -8.83
CA ARG A 254 14.87 12.95 -9.68
C ARG A 254 15.67 13.26 -10.94
N ARG A 255 15.42 14.40 -11.59
CA ARG A 255 16.20 14.83 -12.76
C ARG A 255 17.67 14.97 -12.39
N ALA A 256 17.97 15.79 -11.39
CA ALA A 256 19.36 16.01 -10.95
C ALA A 256 20.06 14.72 -10.48
N LYS A 257 19.33 13.78 -9.86
CA LYS A 257 19.87 12.47 -9.48
C LYS A 257 20.17 11.57 -10.70
N ILE A 258 19.29 11.56 -11.69
CA ILE A 258 19.50 10.80 -12.94
C ILE A 258 20.71 11.35 -13.68
N ASP A 259 20.80 12.67 -13.84
CA ASP A 259 21.91 13.32 -14.53
C ASP A 259 23.27 12.92 -13.93
N LYS A 260 23.38 12.90 -12.60
CA LYS A 260 24.60 12.42 -11.91
C LYS A 260 24.90 10.95 -12.18
N LEU A 261 23.88 10.09 -12.19
CA LEU A 261 24.07 8.66 -12.44
C LEU A 261 24.47 8.38 -13.89
N GLU A 262 23.95 9.14 -14.85
CA GLU A 262 24.31 9.04 -16.27
C GLU A 262 25.77 9.47 -16.52
N LEU A 263 26.29 10.40 -15.72
CA LEU A 263 27.69 10.78 -15.70
C LEU A 263 28.61 9.75 -15.01
N GLY A 264 28.06 8.64 -14.51
CA GLY A 264 28.81 7.59 -13.81
C GLY A 264 29.21 7.97 -12.38
N GLU A 265 28.65 9.05 -11.82
CA GLU A 265 28.92 9.44 -10.44
C GLU A 265 28.16 8.55 -9.45
N SER A 266 28.82 8.12 -8.38
CA SER A 266 28.13 7.48 -7.26
C SER A 266 27.42 8.53 -6.42
N VAL A 267 26.09 8.43 -6.28
CA VAL A 267 25.31 9.36 -5.45
C VAL A 267 25.28 8.84 -4.01
N GLY A 268 26.05 9.48 -3.12
CA GLY A 268 26.06 9.18 -1.70
C GLY A 268 24.85 9.75 -0.94
N VAL A 269 24.78 9.46 0.37
CA VAL A 269 23.74 10.02 1.26
C VAL A 269 23.87 11.54 1.36
N THR A 270 25.09 12.07 1.47
CA THR A 270 25.37 13.51 1.51
C THR A 270 24.94 14.21 0.23
N ASP A 271 25.25 13.62 -0.93
CA ASP A 271 24.84 14.15 -2.23
C ASP A 271 23.31 14.16 -2.34
N THR A 272 22.66 13.07 -1.90
CA THR A 272 21.20 12.96 -1.90
C THR A 272 20.56 14.07 -1.06
N VAL A 273 21.12 14.42 0.10
CA VAL A 273 20.64 15.52 0.94
C VAL A 273 20.85 16.88 0.27
N SER A 274 22.00 17.09 -0.39
CA SER A 274 22.25 18.31 -1.17
C SER A 274 21.24 18.46 -2.31
N LEU A 275 21.06 17.40 -3.11
CA LEU A 275 20.11 17.39 -4.23
C LEU A 275 18.68 17.69 -3.78
N TRP A 276 18.26 17.19 -2.61
CA TRP A 276 16.95 17.55 -2.06
C TRP A 276 16.90 19.01 -1.62
N THR A 277 17.95 19.53 -0.99
CA THR A 277 18.03 20.95 -0.59
C THR A 277 17.89 21.86 -1.81
N ASP A 278 18.62 21.54 -2.88
CA ASP A 278 18.58 22.27 -4.14
C ASP A 278 17.20 22.16 -4.81
N ALA A 279 16.60 20.96 -4.80
CA ALA A 279 15.25 20.72 -5.32
C ALA A 279 14.18 21.49 -4.53
N PHE A 280 14.27 21.55 -3.20
CA PHE A 280 13.33 22.33 -2.38
C PHE A 280 13.50 23.83 -2.61
N SER A 281 14.74 24.32 -2.67
CA SER A 281 15.04 25.72 -2.93
C SER A 281 14.47 26.16 -4.28
N SER A 282 14.75 25.40 -5.34
CA SER A 282 14.27 25.67 -6.70
C SER A 282 12.78 25.48 -6.91
N THR A 283 12.07 24.81 -5.99
CA THR A 283 10.61 24.61 -6.11
C THR A 283 9.81 25.61 -5.28
N TRP A 284 10.34 26.03 -4.12
CA TRP A 284 9.57 26.80 -3.14
C TRP A 284 10.13 28.20 -2.86
N LEU A 285 11.38 28.48 -3.23
CA LEU A 285 12.04 29.77 -2.93
C LEU A 285 12.31 30.62 -4.18
N THR A 286 12.17 30.06 -5.38
CA THR A 286 12.22 30.79 -6.64
C THR A 286 10.84 31.35 -6.98
N ASP A 287 10.77 32.55 -7.57
CA ASP A 287 9.51 33.25 -7.91
C ASP A 287 8.74 32.61 -9.09
N GLU A 288 9.17 31.45 -9.59
CA GLU A 288 8.53 30.72 -10.70
C GLU A 288 7.26 29.98 -10.23
N HIS A 289 6.18 30.74 -10.05
CA HIS A 289 4.87 30.21 -9.67
C HIS A 289 4.32 29.19 -10.70
N GLU A 290 4.68 29.32 -11.98
CA GLU A 290 4.29 28.37 -13.03
C GLU A 290 4.79 26.94 -12.77
N ALA A 291 5.98 26.78 -12.19
CA ALA A 291 6.53 25.47 -11.87
C ALA A 291 5.70 24.75 -10.79
N ILE A 292 5.10 25.48 -9.85
CA ILE A 292 4.26 24.89 -8.80
C ILE A 292 2.94 24.38 -9.41
N ASP A 293 2.31 25.18 -10.26
CA ASP A 293 1.03 24.83 -10.90
C ASP A 293 1.18 23.65 -11.86
N GLU A 294 2.23 23.64 -12.69
CA GLU A 294 2.53 22.51 -13.59
C GLU A 294 2.80 21.23 -12.79
N ASN A 295 3.60 21.33 -11.72
CA ASN A 295 3.89 20.18 -10.86
C ASN A 295 2.63 19.66 -10.15
N LEU A 296 1.71 20.53 -9.71
CA LEU A 296 0.44 20.11 -9.09
C LEU A 296 -0.48 19.41 -10.10
N ALA A 297 -0.54 19.89 -11.34
CA ALA A 297 -1.29 19.25 -12.42
C ALA A 297 -0.75 17.85 -12.75
N VAL A 298 0.57 17.74 -13.00
CA VAL A 298 1.25 16.45 -13.29
C VAL A 298 1.13 15.46 -12.13
N ASN A 299 1.06 15.95 -10.90
CA ASN A 299 0.93 15.10 -9.72
C ASN A 299 -0.50 14.60 -9.52
N THR A 300 -1.50 15.41 -9.86
CA THR A 300 -2.90 15.00 -9.77
C THR A 300 -3.23 13.91 -10.79
N SER A 301 -2.65 13.97 -11.99
CA SER A 301 -2.88 12.93 -13.02
C SER A 301 -2.43 11.53 -12.57
N ARG A 302 -1.41 11.44 -11.71
CA ARG A 302 -0.93 10.18 -11.13
C ARG A 302 -1.78 9.66 -9.96
N VAL A 303 -2.55 10.54 -9.31
CA VAL A 303 -3.51 10.19 -8.26
C VAL A 303 -4.88 9.85 -8.85
N SER A 304 -5.13 10.18 -10.11
CA SER A 304 -6.36 9.86 -10.83
C SER A 304 -6.27 8.49 -11.53
N ALA A 305 -6.90 7.47 -10.97
CA ALA A 305 -7.17 6.24 -11.74
C ALA A 305 -8.31 6.48 -12.75
N LEU A 306 -9.17 7.46 -12.48
CA LEU A 306 -10.34 7.78 -13.29
C LEU A 306 -10.00 8.02 -14.76
N LEU A 307 -9.03 8.90 -15.07
CA LEU A 307 -8.67 9.18 -16.47
C LEU A 307 -7.96 8.01 -17.15
N ASN A 308 -7.13 7.27 -16.42
CA ASN A 308 -6.50 6.05 -16.93
C ASN A 308 -7.55 4.98 -17.30
N VAL A 309 -8.60 4.85 -16.49
CA VAL A 309 -9.71 3.94 -16.77
C VAL A 309 -10.56 4.48 -17.92
N ALA A 310 -10.81 5.78 -18.00
CA ALA A 310 -11.54 6.40 -19.10
C ALA A 310 -10.82 6.18 -20.43
N HIS A 311 -9.50 6.32 -20.46
CA HIS A 311 -8.69 6.01 -21.65
C HIS A 311 -8.93 4.58 -22.15
N ALA A 312 -9.02 3.63 -21.21
CA ALA A 312 -9.32 2.25 -21.55
C ALA A 312 -10.73 2.05 -22.13
N PHE A 313 -11.73 2.76 -21.59
CA PHE A 313 -13.09 2.76 -22.14
C PHE A 313 -13.19 3.41 -23.51
N GLU A 314 -12.37 4.43 -23.79
CA GLU A 314 -12.30 5.09 -25.09
C GLU A 314 -11.69 4.16 -26.16
N TRP A 315 -10.59 3.48 -25.81
CA TRP A 315 -9.79 2.75 -26.80
C TRP A 315 -10.21 1.30 -27.01
N ILE A 316 -10.86 0.66 -26.02
CA ILE A 316 -11.31 -0.72 -26.14
C ILE A 316 -12.78 -0.77 -26.63
N PRO A 317 -13.10 -1.55 -27.68
CA PRO A 317 -12.24 -2.49 -28.41
C PRO A 317 -11.67 -1.94 -29.73
N VAL A 318 -11.90 -0.66 -30.05
CA VAL A 318 -11.69 -0.14 -31.40
C VAL A 318 -10.20 0.00 -31.74
N GLN A 319 -9.41 0.62 -30.87
CA GLN A 319 -7.96 0.80 -31.01
C GLN A 319 -7.20 -0.37 -30.37
N VAL A 320 -7.67 -0.81 -29.21
CA VAL A 320 -7.05 -1.90 -28.45
C VAL A 320 -8.06 -3.05 -28.31
N PRO A 321 -7.80 -4.23 -28.90
CA PRO A 321 -8.73 -5.34 -28.80
C PRO A 321 -8.80 -5.89 -27.37
N PHE A 322 -9.91 -6.56 -27.06
CA PHE A 322 -10.03 -7.33 -25.81
C PHE A 322 -8.96 -8.43 -25.77
N THR A 323 -8.30 -8.63 -24.62
CA THR A 323 -7.29 -9.69 -24.46
C THR A 323 -7.87 -11.04 -24.07
N GLY A 324 -9.15 -11.08 -23.70
CA GLY A 324 -9.70 -12.23 -22.99
C GLY A 324 -8.96 -12.48 -21.66
N GLY A 325 -8.93 -13.73 -21.23
CA GLY A 325 -8.39 -14.16 -19.94
C GLY A 325 -6.92 -14.59 -19.97
N GLU A 326 -6.19 -14.40 -21.07
CA GLU A 326 -4.83 -14.92 -21.25
C GLU A 326 -3.87 -14.48 -20.15
N ARG A 327 -3.92 -13.20 -19.76
CA ARG A 327 -3.10 -12.68 -18.65
C ARG A 327 -3.45 -13.32 -17.32
N TRP A 328 -4.72 -13.66 -17.11
CA TRP A 328 -5.17 -14.33 -15.89
C TRP A 328 -4.71 -15.80 -15.85
N LEU A 329 -4.46 -16.44 -16.99
CA LEU A 329 -3.87 -17.78 -17.05
C LEU A 329 -2.44 -17.81 -16.51
N ALA A 330 -1.75 -16.67 -16.45
CA ALA A 330 -0.42 -16.58 -15.86
C ALA A 330 -0.44 -16.48 -14.32
N ILE A 331 -1.59 -16.23 -13.69
CA ILE A 331 -1.72 -16.10 -12.22
C ILE A 331 -1.14 -17.32 -11.45
N PRO A 332 -1.40 -18.58 -11.83
CA PRO A 332 -0.83 -19.74 -11.15
C PRO A 332 0.71 -19.74 -11.14
N SER A 333 1.35 -19.24 -12.21
CA SER A 333 2.82 -19.16 -12.31
C SER A 333 3.44 -18.27 -11.22
N ALA A 334 2.68 -17.28 -10.71
CA ALA A 334 3.18 -16.38 -9.69
C ALA A 334 3.57 -17.14 -8.42
N TYR A 335 2.86 -18.23 -8.07
CA TYR A 335 3.11 -19.05 -6.88
C TYR A 335 4.35 -19.92 -6.96
N ILE A 336 4.92 -20.12 -8.16
CA ILE A 336 6.13 -20.92 -8.34
C ILE A 336 7.34 -20.05 -7.95
N PRO A 337 8.13 -20.40 -6.92
CA PRO A 337 9.32 -19.63 -6.55
C PRO A 337 10.33 -19.51 -7.71
N ARG A 338 11.04 -18.38 -7.81
CA ARG A 338 12.03 -18.15 -8.89
C ARG A 338 13.19 -19.15 -8.89
N PHE A 339 13.52 -19.79 -7.77
CA PHE A 339 14.56 -20.81 -7.78
C PHE A 339 14.10 -22.14 -8.42
N LEU A 340 12.78 -22.40 -8.47
CA LEU A 340 12.22 -23.56 -9.19
C LEU A 340 11.96 -23.24 -10.66
N TRP A 341 11.60 -21.99 -10.96
CA TRP A 341 11.43 -21.51 -12.34
C TRP A 341 12.06 -20.11 -12.50
N PRO A 342 13.37 -20.05 -12.82
CA PRO A 342 14.12 -18.80 -12.95
C PRO A 342 13.50 -17.84 -13.97
N ASP A 343 13.17 -18.39 -15.14
CA ASP A 343 12.65 -17.65 -16.29
C ASP A 343 11.14 -17.41 -16.23
N LYS A 344 10.50 -17.57 -15.06
CA LYS A 344 9.06 -17.36 -14.94
C LYS A 344 8.66 -15.94 -15.33
N PRO A 345 7.49 -15.76 -15.97
CA PRO A 345 7.02 -14.45 -16.42
C PRO A 345 7.00 -13.42 -15.29
N ASN A 346 7.42 -12.19 -15.59
CA ASN A 346 7.33 -11.08 -14.65
C ASN A 346 5.91 -10.51 -14.70
N MET A 347 5.10 -10.81 -13.68
CA MET A 347 3.70 -10.34 -13.59
C MET A 347 3.58 -8.81 -13.71
N THR A 348 4.52 -8.05 -13.17
CA THR A 348 4.48 -6.58 -13.29
C THR A 348 4.73 -6.14 -14.73
N ARG A 349 5.69 -6.76 -15.43
CA ARG A 349 5.93 -6.48 -16.86
C ARG A 349 4.71 -6.88 -17.71
N LEU A 350 4.19 -8.08 -17.48
CA LEU A 350 3.04 -8.66 -18.19
C LEU A 350 1.78 -7.81 -18.06
N HIS A 351 1.50 -7.30 -16.86
CA HIS A 351 0.28 -6.53 -16.61
C HIS A 351 0.49 -5.03 -16.82
N ASN A 352 1.43 -4.41 -16.09
CA ASN A 352 1.62 -2.96 -16.13
C ASN A 352 2.37 -2.51 -17.40
N GLY A 353 3.36 -3.30 -17.83
CA GLY A 353 4.17 -2.95 -18.99
C GLY A 353 3.40 -3.05 -20.30
N GLU A 354 2.68 -4.15 -20.50
CA GLU A 354 1.81 -4.29 -21.69
C GLU A 354 0.68 -3.25 -21.70
N TYR A 355 0.09 -2.95 -20.54
CA TYR A 355 -0.87 -1.87 -20.43
C TYR A 355 -0.26 -0.53 -20.85
N ALA A 356 0.91 -0.18 -20.32
CA ALA A 356 1.54 1.09 -20.66
C ALA A 356 1.92 1.21 -22.14
N LEU A 357 2.31 0.10 -22.79
CA LEU A 357 2.61 0.07 -24.22
C LEU A 357 1.36 0.10 -25.09
N ALA A 358 0.36 -0.72 -24.78
CA ALA A 358 -0.84 -0.84 -25.61
C ALA A 358 -1.72 0.42 -25.61
N PHE A 359 -1.56 1.26 -24.58
CA PHE A 359 -2.29 2.53 -24.42
C PHE A 359 -1.36 3.75 -24.60
N ASP A 360 -0.19 3.59 -25.23
CA ASP A 360 0.75 4.69 -25.51
C ASP A 360 1.03 5.61 -24.31
N LEU A 361 1.10 5.01 -23.11
CA LEU A 361 1.39 5.73 -21.87
C LEU A 361 2.90 5.81 -21.64
N GLN A 362 3.67 4.84 -22.13
CA GLN A 362 5.13 4.78 -21.99
C GLN A 362 5.79 4.09 -23.17
N THR A 363 7.02 4.51 -23.47
CA THR A 363 7.90 3.81 -24.41
C THR A 363 8.52 2.56 -23.77
N GLU A 364 9.02 1.64 -24.61
CA GLU A 364 9.71 0.43 -24.15
C GLU A 364 10.89 0.75 -23.21
N SER A 365 11.67 1.79 -23.51
CA SER A 365 12.79 2.24 -22.68
C SER A 365 12.33 2.81 -21.33
N ALA A 366 11.20 3.52 -21.29
CA ALA A 366 10.69 4.11 -20.06
C ALA A 366 10.19 3.06 -19.03
N LEU A 367 9.86 1.86 -19.49
CA LEU A 367 9.38 0.75 -18.67
C LEU A 367 10.46 0.17 -17.75
N GLU A 368 11.73 0.42 -18.05
CA GLU A 368 12.85 0.00 -17.19
C GLU A 368 12.93 0.86 -15.92
N HIS A 369 12.49 2.11 -16.00
CA HIS A 369 12.68 3.10 -14.93
C HIS A 369 11.38 3.42 -14.18
N THR A 370 10.23 3.26 -14.83
CA THR A 370 8.94 3.65 -14.28
C THR A 370 7.85 2.67 -14.72
N ALA A 371 6.89 2.45 -13.83
CA ALA A 371 5.72 1.64 -14.14
C ALA A 371 4.47 2.51 -14.00
N VAL A 372 3.62 2.49 -15.03
CA VAL A 372 2.24 2.96 -14.90
C VAL A 372 1.43 1.88 -14.19
N ASN A 373 0.62 2.31 -13.22
CA ASN A 373 -0.27 1.40 -12.54
C ASN A 373 -1.40 0.97 -13.48
N PHE A 374 -1.73 -0.31 -13.49
CA PHE A 374 -2.83 -0.88 -14.26
C PHE A 374 -4.07 -1.02 -13.37
N PRO A 375 -5.07 -0.13 -13.47
CA PRO A 375 -6.19 -0.09 -12.53
C PRO A 375 -7.06 -1.34 -12.62
N LEU A 376 -7.66 -1.74 -11.50
CA LEU A 376 -8.47 -2.95 -11.43
C LEU A 376 -9.68 -2.97 -12.40
N PRO A 377 -10.43 -1.86 -12.59
CA PRO A 377 -11.48 -1.82 -13.59
C PRO A 377 -10.95 -1.95 -15.02
N THR A 378 -9.78 -1.36 -15.31
CA THR A 378 -9.11 -1.48 -16.61
C THR A 378 -8.73 -2.93 -16.92
N ASP A 379 -8.19 -3.66 -15.93
CA ASP A 379 -7.84 -5.10 -16.08
C ASP A 379 -9.07 -5.95 -16.41
N GLY A 380 -10.17 -5.73 -15.70
CA GLY A 380 -11.45 -6.38 -15.99
C GLY A 380 -12.00 -6.00 -17.37
N TYR A 381 -12.03 -4.70 -17.70
CA TYR A 381 -12.60 -4.21 -18.95
C TYR A 381 -11.80 -4.66 -20.16
N TRP A 382 -10.47 -4.62 -20.09
CA TRP A 382 -9.61 -5.06 -21.18
C TRP A 382 -9.70 -6.58 -21.43
N ALA A 383 -9.94 -7.37 -20.39
CA ALA A 383 -10.16 -8.81 -20.55
C ALA A 383 -11.50 -9.12 -21.22
N TYR A 384 -12.61 -8.65 -20.66
CA TYR A 384 -13.97 -9.10 -21.05
C TYR A 384 -15.03 -7.99 -21.02
N GLY A 385 -14.64 -6.72 -21.12
CA GLY A 385 -15.54 -5.59 -20.99
C GLY A 385 -16.17 -5.48 -19.59
N TRP A 386 -17.40 -4.98 -19.51
CA TRP A 386 -18.12 -4.82 -18.25
C TRP A 386 -18.25 -6.10 -17.39
N PRO A 387 -18.53 -7.29 -17.97
CA PRO A 387 -18.47 -8.55 -17.21
C PRO A 387 -17.15 -8.76 -16.48
N GLY A 388 -16.02 -8.42 -17.10
CA GLY A 388 -14.71 -8.54 -16.49
C GLY A 388 -14.50 -7.56 -15.33
N VAL A 389 -14.97 -6.32 -15.45
CA VAL A 389 -14.95 -5.32 -14.35
C VAL A 389 -15.67 -5.88 -13.12
N VAL A 390 -16.88 -6.40 -13.32
CA VAL A 390 -17.70 -6.98 -12.25
C VAL A 390 -17.04 -8.22 -11.66
N PHE A 391 -16.55 -9.13 -12.49
CA PHE A 391 -15.88 -10.35 -12.05
C PHE A 391 -14.68 -10.06 -11.15
N VAL A 392 -13.76 -9.22 -11.62
CA VAL A 392 -12.55 -8.85 -10.89
C VAL A 392 -12.92 -8.17 -9.56
N ALA A 393 -13.90 -7.25 -9.59
CA ALA A 393 -14.35 -6.57 -8.39
C ALA A 393 -14.98 -7.52 -7.37
N LEU A 394 -15.81 -8.48 -7.79
CA LEU A 394 -16.39 -9.50 -6.91
C LEU A 394 -15.30 -10.38 -6.28
N CYS A 395 -14.32 -10.83 -7.06
CA CYS A 395 -13.22 -11.66 -6.55
C CYS A 395 -12.38 -10.92 -5.49
N VAL A 396 -12.02 -9.66 -5.75
CA VAL A 396 -11.24 -8.84 -4.81
C VAL A 396 -12.07 -8.47 -3.57
N GLY A 397 -13.35 -8.15 -3.74
CA GLY A 397 -14.29 -7.94 -2.64
C GLY A 397 -14.44 -9.15 -1.72
N PHE A 398 -14.59 -10.33 -2.33
CA PHE A 398 -14.61 -11.61 -1.61
C PHE A 398 -13.31 -11.82 -0.84
N LEU A 399 -12.15 -11.51 -1.43
CA LEU A 399 -10.86 -11.63 -0.78
C LEU A 399 -10.73 -10.72 0.45
N PHE A 400 -11.17 -9.45 0.35
CA PHE A 400 -11.20 -8.54 1.50
C PHE A 400 -12.14 -9.03 2.60
N GLY A 401 -13.32 -9.52 2.23
CA GLY A 401 -14.24 -10.18 3.16
C GLY A 401 -13.59 -11.39 3.84
N PHE A 402 -12.93 -12.26 3.06
CA PHE A 402 -12.24 -13.44 3.56
C PHE A 402 -11.19 -13.07 4.61
N TYR A 403 -10.31 -12.11 4.32
CA TYR A 403 -9.30 -11.66 5.28
C TYR A 403 -9.92 -11.01 6.52
N ARG A 404 -10.98 -10.21 6.35
CA ARG A 404 -11.73 -9.63 7.48
C ARG A 404 -12.30 -10.71 8.40
N GLY A 405 -12.90 -11.77 7.84
CA GLY A 405 -13.47 -12.88 8.61
C GLY A 405 -12.41 -13.79 9.23
N ALA A 406 -11.29 -14.01 8.53
CA ALA A 406 -10.19 -14.85 8.99
C ALA A 406 -9.35 -14.19 10.09
N PHE A 407 -9.13 -12.87 10.01
CA PHE A 407 -8.27 -12.11 10.92
C PHE A 407 -9.04 -11.02 11.67
N ARG A 408 -9.27 -11.23 12.97
CA ARG A 408 -9.90 -10.24 13.83
C ARG A 408 -8.93 -9.19 14.37
N ALA A 409 -7.63 -9.40 14.21
CA ALA A 409 -6.58 -8.56 14.76
C ALA A 409 -6.68 -8.42 16.29
N ILE A 410 -7.10 -9.50 16.97
CA ILE A 410 -7.13 -9.57 18.45
C ILE A 410 -5.77 -10.00 18.99
N GLY A 411 -5.18 -11.02 18.35
CA GLY A 411 -3.84 -11.52 18.68
C GLY A 411 -2.74 -10.67 18.04
N TRP A 412 -1.57 -10.64 18.68
CA TRP A 412 -0.43 -9.88 18.18
C TRP A 412 0.03 -10.34 16.79
N GLY A 413 0.03 -11.66 16.53
CA GLY A 413 0.38 -12.21 15.23
C GLY A 413 -0.64 -11.79 14.15
N GLU A 414 -1.93 -11.79 14.47
CA GLU A 414 -2.98 -11.34 13.56
C GLU A 414 -2.82 -9.84 13.21
N ILE A 415 -2.43 -9.02 14.19
CA ILE A 415 -2.15 -7.59 13.97
C ILE A 415 -1.00 -7.43 12.98
N VAL A 416 0.13 -8.10 13.21
CA VAL A 416 1.32 -8.01 12.33
C VAL A 416 0.97 -8.41 10.90
N VAL A 417 0.27 -9.53 10.75
CA VAL A 417 -0.15 -10.06 9.44
C VAL A 417 -1.10 -9.09 8.75
N SER A 418 -2.11 -8.58 9.46
CA SER A 418 -3.11 -7.67 8.89
C SER A 418 -2.50 -6.33 8.46
N VAL A 419 -1.64 -5.76 9.30
CA VAL A 419 -0.93 -4.50 9.03
C VAL A 419 0.02 -4.65 7.85
N GLY A 420 0.74 -5.79 7.77
CA GLY A 420 1.69 -6.05 6.70
C GLY A 420 1.05 -6.09 5.31
N ILE A 421 -0.18 -6.60 5.20
CA ILE A 421 -0.92 -6.70 3.93
C ILE A 421 -1.45 -5.36 3.46
N LEU A 422 -1.77 -4.45 4.38
CA LEU A 422 -2.53 -3.24 4.09
C LEU A 422 -2.01 -2.42 2.91
N PRO A 423 -0.69 -2.16 2.76
CA PRO A 423 -0.16 -1.37 1.64
C PRO A 423 -0.34 -2.02 0.26
N TYR A 424 -0.80 -3.26 0.21
CA TYR A 424 -1.05 -4.03 -1.01
C TYR A 424 -2.55 -4.13 -1.34
N ILE A 425 -3.42 -3.66 -0.45
CA ILE A 425 -4.86 -3.51 -0.72
C ILE A 425 -5.03 -2.16 -1.39
N VAL A 426 -4.91 -2.13 -2.70
CA VAL A 426 -4.86 -0.89 -3.47
C VAL A 426 -5.66 -1.06 -4.78
N PRO A 427 -6.71 -0.27 -5.03
CA PRO A 427 -7.63 -0.49 -6.16
C PRO A 427 -7.04 -0.13 -7.53
N HIS A 428 -5.91 0.57 -7.57
CA HIS A 428 -5.20 0.86 -8.82
C HIS A 428 -4.18 -0.23 -9.20
N GLN A 429 -4.18 -1.37 -8.52
CA GLN A 429 -3.33 -2.51 -8.86
C GLN A 429 -4.13 -3.53 -9.68
N HIS A 430 -3.43 -4.30 -10.49
CA HIS A 430 -4.03 -5.32 -11.35
C HIS A 430 -4.51 -6.54 -10.53
N PHE A 431 -5.44 -7.31 -11.10
CA PHE A 431 -6.12 -8.42 -10.43
C PHE A 431 -5.14 -9.48 -9.89
N ALA A 432 -4.14 -9.85 -10.69
CA ALA A 432 -3.15 -10.84 -10.31
C ALA A 432 -2.39 -10.46 -9.03
N GLN A 433 -2.15 -9.16 -8.79
CA GLN A 433 -1.45 -8.70 -7.58
C GLN A 433 -2.28 -8.93 -6.31
N HIS A 434 -3.60 -8.82 -6.39
CA HIS A 434 -4.50 -9.13 -5.27
C HIS A 434 -4.56 -10.64 -5.02
N VAL A 435 -4.75 -11.44 -6.08
CA VAL A 435 -4.93 -12.89 -5.95
C VAL A 435 -3.65 -13.59 -5.53
N THR A 436 -2.49 -13.20 -6.06
CA THR A 436 -1.21 -13.91 -5.79
C THR A 436 -0.32 -13.14 -4.82
N GLY A 437 -0.17 -11.84 -5.03
CA GLY A 437 0.75 -11.02 -4.28
C GLY A 437 0.36 -10.87 -2.81
N VAL A 438 -0.93 -10.82 -2.48
CA VAL A 438 -1.36 -10.74 -1.08
C VAL A 438 -1.14 -12.07 -0.35
N PRO A 439 -1.58 -13.25 -0.86
CA PRO A 439 -1.27 -14.54 -0.24
C PRO A 439 0.22 -14.84 -0.06
N GLN A 440 1.07 -14.49 -1.02
CA GLN A 440 2.52 -14.71 -0.86
C GLN A 440 3.09 -13.90 0.30
N ARG A 441 2.66 -12.66 0.45
CA ARG A 441 3.10 -11.79 1.54
C ARG A 441 2.54 -12.22 2.89
N LEU A 442 1.32 -12.75 2.91
CA LEU A 442 0.77 -13.41 4.10
C LEU A 442 1.71 -14.48 4.66
N LEU A 443 2.22 -15.37 3.81
CA LEU A 443 3.16 -16.41 4.22
C LEU A 443 4.44 -15.83 4.84
N VAL A 444 4.97 -14.77 4.23
CA VAL A 444 6.16 -14.05 4.74
C VAL A 444 5.87 -13.47 6.11
N PHE A 445 4.71 -12.82 6.31
CA PHE A 445 4.36 -12.22 7.59
C PHE A 445 4.10 -13.26 8.68
N PHE A 446 3.54 -14.42 8.32
CA PHE A 446 3.47 -15.56 9.24
C PHE A 446 4.85 -16.04 9.65
N ALA A 447 5.78 -16.18 8.70
CA ALA A 447 7.15 -16.60 9.00
C ALA A 447 7.84 -15.62 9.97
N VAL A 448 7.67 -14.31 9.77
CA VAL A 448 8.21 -13.29 10.69
C VAL A 448 7.57 -13.39 12.08
N ALA A 449 6.24 -13.55 12.15
CA ALA A 449 5.55 -13.70 13.43
C ALA A 449 6.06 -14.97 14.17
N TRP A 450 6.18 -16.10 13.48
CA TRP A 450 6.75 -17.32 14.07
C TRP A 450 8.21 -17.15 14.51
N ALA A 451 9.03 -16.44 13.74
CA ALA A 451 10.41 -16.16 14.12
C ALA A 451 10.49 -15.36 15.43
N VAL A 452 9.61 -14.37 15.62
CA VAL A 452 9.51 -13.61 16.88
C VAL A 452 9.09 -14.52 18.03
N GLN A 453 8.09 -15.39 17.82
CA GLN A 453 7.62 -16.30 18.85
C GLN A 453 8.72 -17.30 19.28
N LEU A 454 9.39 -17.93 18.31
CA LEU A 454 10.46 -18.89 18.57
C LEU A 454 11.65 -18.22 19.29
N LEU A 455 12.04 -17.02 18.85
CA LEU A 455 13.09 -16.24 19.51
C LEU A 455 12.69 -15.88 20.94
N SER A 456 11.44 -15.47 21.17
CA SER A 456 10.93 -15.17 22.49
C SER A 456 11.00 -16.36 23.44
N THR A 457 10.62 -17.56 22.98
CA THR A 457 10.69 -18.79 23.78
C THR A 457 12.13 -19.20 24.06
N ALA A 458 13.01 -19.13 23.06
CA ALA A 458 14.43 -19.47 23.21
C ALA A 458 15.15 -18.55 24.21
N LEU A 459 14.82 -17.26 24.22
CA LEU A 459 15.37 -16.29 25.16
C LEU A 459 14.89 -16.54 26.60
N GLY A 460 13.63 -16.95 26.81
CA GLY A 460 13.09 -17.27 28.14
C GLY A 460 13.65 -18.57 28.73
N ALA A 461 13.87 -19.59 27.89
CA ALA A 461 14.40 -20.89 28.34
C ALA A 461 15.83 -20.80 28.91
N LYS A 462 16.69 -19.95 28.33
CA LYS A 462 18.07 -19.75 28.81
C LYS A 462 18.15 -19.21 30.24
N GLU A 463 17.20 -18.37 30.62
CA GLU A 463 17.17 -17.76 31.95
C GLU A 463 16.81 -18.78 33.03
N HIS A 464 15.86 -19.66 32.73
CA HIS A 464 15.47 -20.76 33.62
C HIS A 464 16.61 -21.77 33.81
N ALA A 465 17.34 -22.10 32.72
CA ALA A 465 18.51 -22.99 32.80
C ALA A 465 19.72 -22.36 33.53
N GLY A 466 19.86 -21.02 33.47
CA GLY A 466 20.91 -20.28 34.16
C GLY A 466 20.64 -20.09 35.65
N GLY A 467 19.38 -19.87 36.04
CA GLY A 467 18.97 -19.65 37.44
C GLY A 467 19.15 -20.88 38.34
N THR A 468 19.15 -22.09 37.79
CA THR A 468 19.36 -23.34 38.55
C THR A 468 20.81 -23.61 38.96
N ARG A 469 21.80 -22.84 38.47
CA ARG A 469 23.21 -22.98 38.90
C ARG A 469 23.55 -22.24 40.21
N GLY A 470 22.65 -21.38 40.72
CA GLY A 470 22.91 -20.55 41.91
C GLY A 470 22.61 -21.21 43.27
N THR A 471 21.74 -22.22 43.34
CA THR A 471 21.22 -22.73 44.63
C THR A 471 21.84 -24.05 45.09
N TRP A 472 22.73 -24.66 44.30
CA TRP A 472 23.46 -25.87 44.73
C TRP A 472 24.57 -25.57 45.75
N ARG A 473 25.09 -24.34 45.81
CA ARG A 473 26.11 -23.95 46.82
C ARG A 473 25.52 -23.59 48.18
N GLU A 474 24.25 -23.22 48.28
CA GLU A 474 23.60 -22.92 49.57
C GLU A 474 22.96 -24.15 50.24
N ARG A 475 22.83 -25.29 49.55
CA ARG A 475 22.38 -26.56 50.16
C ARG A 475 23.51 -27.50 50.57
N ALA A 476 24.77 -27.12 50.36
CA ALA A 476 25.94 -27.92 50.72
C ALA A 476 26.55 -27.55 52.09
N ASN A 477 25.82 -26.83 52.95
CA ASN A 477 26.24 -26.64 54.34
C ASN A 477 25.10 -26.89 55.33
N PRO A 478 24.65 -28.15 55.51
CA PRO A 478 24.06 -28.56 56.76
C PRO A 478 25.20 -28.63 57.77
N GLY A 479 25.15 -27.79 58.81
CA GLY A 479 26.20 -27.76 59.83
C GLY A 479 26.59 -29.15 60.31
N LEU A 480 27.89 -29.44 60.19
CA LEU A 480 28.66 -30.40 60.97
C LEU A 480 30.06 -29.81 61.17
#